data_AF-A0A7S2ABV9-F1
#
_entry.id   AF-A0A7S2ABV9-F1
#
_cell.length_a   1.000
_cell.length_b   1.000
_cell.length_c   1.000
_cell.angle_alpha   90.00
_cell.angle_beta   90.00
_cell.angle_gamma   90.00
#
_symmetry.space_group_name_H-M   'P 1'
#
loop_
_entity.id
_entity.type
_entity.pdbx_description
1 polymer ?
#
loop_
_entity_poly.entity_id
_entity_poly.type
_entity_poly.pdbx_seq_one_letter_code
_entity_poly.pdbx_strand_id
1 'polypeptide(L)'
;EAAGLRGAAAEAKDSHKAVMFELEEAKNKHSASMLQLETRVKDAELDAAQTVAKAQADVEALRRRAESAEACSQQIQPAVDRLTEQLRALEERFAEEQALRRKYHNQIQDMKGAIRVFCRFRPLGQREIDKGDTCALRKADAFTVELSRTAPQKDVKPFAFDAVFEASSTQEEIFADCRELVQSAVDGYNVTIFAYGQTGAGKSYSMVGYGNNKGIVPISCEEIFKRVSANNNPNLRFEITCSMIEIYNETVQDLLILPQERPTAGLSIHESKMLGVYVEGSRKTP
;
A
#
# COMPACT_ATOMS: atom_id res chain seq x y z
N GLU A 1 -83.30 -85.95 -28.87
CA GLU A 1 -82.86 -84.57 -28.56
C GLU A 1 -83.14 -84.09 -27.13
N ALA A 2 -83.97 -84.75 -26.30
CA ALA A 2 -84.26 -84.28 -24.93
C ALA A 2 -83.19 -84.58 -23.85
N ALA A 3 -82.20 -85.44 -24.12
CA ALA A 3 -81.13 -85.81 -23.16
C ALA A 3 -79.92 -84.84 -23.18
N GLY A 4 -79.61 -84.22 -24.33
CA GLY A 4 -78.52 -83.24 -24.45
C GLY A 4 -78.83 -81.90 -23.77
N LEU A 5 -80.12 -81.53 -23.71
CA LEU A 5 -80.58 -80.28 -23.08
C LEU A 5 -80.53 -80.33 -21.53
N ARG A 6 -80.59 -81.51 -20.90
CA ARG A 6 -80.49 -81.65 -19.43
C ARG A 6 -79.04 -81.69 -18.91
N GLY A 7 -78.10 -82.26 -19.67
CA GLY A 7 -76.67 -82.24 -19.34
C GLY A 7 -76.08 -80.82 -19.41
N ALA A 8 -76.39 -80.09 -20.50
CA ALA A 8 -75.98 -78.71 -20.67
C ALA A 8 -76.56 -77.76 -19.59
N ALA A 9 -77.78 -78.04 -19.10
CA ALA A 9 -78.39 -77.25 -18.03
C ALA A 9 -77.76 -77.49 -16.65
N ALA A 10 -77.23 -78.69 -16.38
CA ALA A 10 -76.54 -79.00 -15.12
C ALA A 10 -75.11 -78.42 -15.10
N GLU A 11 -74.36 -78.58 -16.20
CA GLU A 11 -73.05 -77.95 -16.38
C GLU A 11 -73.13 -76.41 -16.33
N ALA A 12 -74.15 -75.82 -16.97
CA ALA A 12 -74.37 -74.38 -16.88
C ALA A 12 -74.69 -73.91 -15.45
N LYS A 13 -75.34 -74.74 -14.62
CA LYS A 13 -75.70 -74.38 -13.25
C LYS A 13 -74.53 -74.48 -12.27
N ASP A 14 -73.67 -75.48 -12.43
CA ASP A 14 -72.43 -75.60 -11.65
C ASP A 14 -71.39 -74.57 -12.10
N SER A 15 -71.27 -74.31 -13.41
CA SER A 15 -70.45 -73.21 -13.93
C SER A 15 -70.95 -71.85 -13.43
N HIS A 16 -72.27 -71.62 -13.40
CA HIS A 16 -72.84 -70.40 -12.81
C HIS A 16 -72.53 -70.28 -11.31
N LYS A 17 -72.61 -71.36 -10.53
CA LYS A 17 -72.24 -71.33 -9.10
C LYS A 17 -70.75 -71.03 -8.89
N ALA A 18 -69.87 -71.63 -9.69
CA ALA A 18 -68.43 -71.36 -9.64
C ALA A 18 -68.12 -69.89 -9.98
N VAL A 19 -68.73 -69.36 -11.05
CA VAL A 19 -68.58 -67.94 -11.45
C VAL A 19 -69.14 -67.00 -10.37
N MET A 20 -70.25 -67.35 -9.73
CA MET A 20 -70.82 -66.55 -8.63
C MET A 20 -69.93 -66.54 -7.39
N PHE A 21 -69.30 -67.68 -7.06
CA PHE A 21 -68.36 -67.78 -5.95
C PHE A 21 -67.07 -66.99 -6.22
N GLU A 22 -66.50 -67.10 -7.42
CA GLU A 22 -65.35 -66.29 -7.84
C GLU A 22 -65.67 -64.78 -7.85
N LEU A 23 -66.88 -64.41 -8.28
CA LEU A 23 -67.34 -63.03 -8.25
C LEU A 23 -67.47 -62.50 -6.81
N GLU A 24 -67.94 -63.32 -5.87
CA GLU A 24 -68.05 -62.96 -4.45
C GLU A 24 -66.68 -62.86 -3.77
N GLU A 25 -65.75 -63.76 -4.09
CA GLU A 25 -64.36 -63.70 -3.61
C GLU A 25 -63.63 -62.48 -4.18
N ALA A 26 -63.81 -62.17 -5.47
CA ALA A 26 -63.27 -60.98 -6.11
C ALA A 26 -63.85 -59.69 -5.51
N LYS A 27 -65.15 -59.67 -5.21
CA LYS A 27 -65.81 -58.55 -4.51
C LYS A 27 -65.24 -58.34 -3.11
N ASN A 28 -65.02 -59.41 -2.34
CA ASN A 28 -64.43 -59.33 -1.01
C ASN A 28 -62.96 -58.87 -1.05
N LYS A 29 -62.15 -59.38 -1.98
CA LYS A 29 -60.78 -58.91 -2.21
C LYS A 29 -60.73 -57.45 -2.64
N HIS A 30 -61.64 -57.03 -3.52
CA HIS A 30 -61.75 -55.64 -3.96
C HIS A 30 -62.17 -54.72 -2.80
N SER A 31 -63.15 -55.14 -1.98
CA SER A 31 -63.57 -54.40 -0.78
C SER A 31 -62.44 -54.25 0.24
N ALA A 32 -61.64 -55.31 0.45
CA ALA A 32 -60.48 -55.25 1.35
C ALA A 32 -59.36 -54.35 0.80
N SER A 33 -59.08 -54.43 -0.51
CA SER A 33 -58.09 -53.56 -1.17
C SER A 33 -58.53 -52.10 -1.19
N MET A 34 -59.82 -51.82 -1.38
CA MET A 34 -60.39 -50.48 -1.33
C MET A 34 -60.26 -49.87 0.07
N LEU A 35 -60.57 -50.64 1.12
CA LEU A 35 -60.38 -50.20 2.51
C LEU A 35 -58.91 -49.93 2.83
N GLN A 36 -57.99 -50.78 2.39
CA GLN A 36 -56.54 -50.56 2.56
C GLN A 36 -56.05 -49.30 1.84
N LEU A 37 -56.55 -49.06 0.62
CA LEU A 37 -56.22 -47.85 -0.13
C LEU A 37 -56.75 -46.61 0.58
N GLU A 38 -57.98 -46.66 1.11
CA GLU A 38 -58.60 -45.57 1.85
C GLU A 38 -57.83 -45.22 3.13
N THR A 39 -57.35 -46.24 3.88
CA THR A 39 -56.49 -46.02 5.05
C THR A 39 -55.17 -45.38 4.66
N ARG A 40 -54.52 -45.86 3.59
CA ARG A 40 -53.25 -45.27 3.10
C ARG A 40 -53.41 -43.84 2.62
N VAL A 41 -54.54 -43.50 2.00
CA VAL A 41 -54.87 -42.13 1.60
C VAL A 41 -55.01 -41.25 2.84
N LYS A 42 -55.73 -41.70 3.87
CA LYS A 42 -55.88 -40.96 5.14
C LYS A 42 -54.56 -40.75 5.88
N ASP A 43 -53.69 -41.78 5.92
CA ASP A 43 -52.37 -41.67 6.55
C ASP A 43 -51.48 -40.67 5.78
N ALA A 44 -51.47 -40.73 4.45
CA ALA A 44 -50.71 -39.79 3.62
C ALA A 44 -51.25 -38.35 3.72
N GLU A 45 -52.57 -38.17 3.83
CA GLU A 45 -53.20 -36.87 4.08
C GLU A 45 -52.80 -36.30 5.46
N LEU A 46 -52.73 -37.15 6.48
CA LEU A 46 -52.30 -36.76 7.82
C LEU A 46 -50.81 -36.36 7.84
N ASP A 47 -49.93 -37.14 7.21
CA ASP A 47 -48.50 -36.83 7.10
C ASP A 47 -48.25 -35.53 6.32
N ALA A 48 -49.00 -35.32 5.23
CA ALA A 48 -48.96 -34.08 4.47
C ALA A 48 -49.42 -32.90 5.32
N ALA A 49 -50.52 -33.05 6.08
CA ALA A 49 -51.03 -32.01 6.98
C ALA A 49 -50.02 -31.65 8.09
N GLN A 50 -49.36 -32.65 8.68
CA GLN A 50 -48.31 -32.44 9.69
C GLN A 50 -47.08 -31.74 9.10
N THR A 51 -46.66 -32.13 7.90
CA THR A 51 -45.53 -31.51 7.20
C THR A 51 -45.83 -30.04 6.86
N VAL A 52 -47.05 -29.74 6.41
CA VAL A 52 -47.52 -28.38 6.14
C VAL A 52 -47.56 -27.56 7.44
N ALA A 53 -48.09 -28.11 8.53
CA ALA A 53 -48.14 -27.42 9.83
C ALA A 53 -46.73 -27.10 10.36
N LYS A 54 -45.78 -28.03 10.23
CA LYS A 54 -44.38 -27.80 10.61
C LYS A 54 -43.73 -26.72 9.74
N ALA A 55 -43.92 -26.79 8.42
CA ALA A 55 -43.40 -25.79 7.50
C ALA A 55 -43.98 -24.39 7.76
N GLN A 56 -45.27 -24.30 8.12
CA GLN A 56 -45.91 -23.04 8.50
C GLN A 56 -45.29 -22.45 9.77
N ALA A 57 -45.05 -23.27 10.80
CA ALA A 57 -44.39 -22.83 12.03
C ALA A 57 -42.95 -22.34 11.79
N ASP A 58 -42.18 -23.04 10.94
CA ASP A 58 -40.82 -22.64 10.57
C ASP A 58 -40.81 -21.31 9.80
N VAL A 59 -41.76 -21.11 8.88
CA VAL A 59 -41.92 -19.85 8.13
C VAL A 59 -42.24 -18.68 9.07
N GLU A 60 -43.13 -18.88 10.05
CA GLU A 60 -43.44 -17.84 11.05
C GLU A 60 -42.24 -17.49 11.94
N ALA A 61 -41.48 -18.50 12.37
CA ALA A 61 -40.26 -18.30 13.15
C ALA A 61 -39.19 -17.52 12.35
N LEU A 62 -39.02 -17.85 11.06
CA LEU A 62 -38.11 -17.13 10.17
C LEU A 62 -38.55 -15.69 9.93
N ARG A 63 -39.86 -15.44 9.75
CA ARG A 63 -40.39 -14.07 9.60
C ARG A 63 -40.11 -13.21 10.82
N ARG A 64 -40.37 -13.72 12.03
CA ARG A 64 -40.05 -12.98 13.28
C ARG A 64 -38.56 -12.67 13.40
N ARG A 65 -37.68 -13.60 13.02
CA ARG A 65 -36.23 -13.38 13.01
C ARG A 65 -35.83 -12.32 11.97
N ALA A 66 -36.41 -12.35 10.78
CA ALA A 66 -36.14 -11.35 9.74
C ALA A 66 -36.58 -9.94 10.19
N GLU A 67 -37.80 -9.81 10.73
CA GLU A 67 -38.32 -8.55 11.28
C GLU A 67 -37.42 -8.00 12.40
N SER A 68 -36.94 -8.86 13.30
CA SER A 68 -36.03 -8.44 14.37
C SER A 68 -34.66 -7.99 13.84
N ALA A 69 -34.16 -8.64 12.79
CA ALA A 69 -32.90 -8.27 12.14
C ALA A 69 -33.03 -6.94 11.39
N GLU A 70 -34.14 -6.72 10.68
CA GLU A 70 -34.45 -5.46 10.00
C GLU A 70 -34.56 -4.30 11.01
N ALA A 71 -35.26 -4.51 12.12
CA ALA A 71 -35.37 -3.51 13.19
C ALA A 71 -34.00 -3.15 13.79
N CYS A 72 -33.13 -4.15 14.02
CA CYS A 72 -31.76 -3.92 14.47
C CYS A 72 -30.95 -3.13 13.44
N SER A 73 -31.05 -3.50 12.16
CA SER A 73 -30.38 -2.77 11.07
C SER A 73 -30.84 -1.32 10.98
N GLN A 74 -32.14 -1.05 11.12
CA GLN A 74 -32.70 0.30 11.11
C GLN A 74 -32.24 1.12 12.33
N GLN A 75 -32.05 0.50 13.49
CA GLN A 75 -31.51 1.17 14.68
C GLN A 75 -30.03 1.54 14.52
N ILE A 76 -29.24 0.72 13.83
CA ILE A 76 -27.80 0.95 13.62
C ILE A 76 -27.54 1.92 12.45
N GLN A 77 -28.43 1.95 11.45
CA GLN A 77 -28.29 2.80 10.25
C GLN A 77 -27.96 4.29 10.55
N PRO A 78 -28.66 5.01 11.44
CA PRO A 78 -28.34 6.40 11.72
C PRO A 78 -26.96 6.60 12.36
N ALA A 79 -26.45 5.59 13.08
CA ALA A 79 -25.09 5.62 13.61
C ALA A 79 -24.06 5.42 12.49
N VAL A 80 -24.32 4.50 11.55
CA VAL A 80 -23.48 4.27 10.36
C VAL A 80 -23.43 5.51 9.48
N ASP A 81 -24.57 6.14 9.20
CA ASP A 81 -24.65 7.36 8.39
C ASP A 81 -23.87 8.49 9.04
N ARG A 82 -24.02 8.67 10.36
CA ARG A 82 -23.27 9.67 11.13
C ARG A 82 -21.76 9.43 11.09
N LEU A 83 -21.32 8.19 11.31
CA LEU A 83 -19.89 7.85 11.27
C LEU A 83 -19.31 8.05 9.87
N THR A 84 -20.07 7.71 8.83
CA THR A 84 -19.66 7.91 7.43
C THR A 84 -19.49 9.39 7.11
N GLU A 85 -20.43 10.24 7.55
CA GLU A 85 -20.33 11.69 7.36
C GLU A 85 -19.14 12.28 8.14
N GLN A 86 -18.90 11.82 9.36
CA GLN A 86 -17.73 12.22 10.15
C GLN A 86 -16.41 11.82 9.49
N LEU A 87 -16.35 10.63 8.90
CA LEU A 87 -15.16 10.18 8.16
C LEU A 87 -14.91 11.06 6.94
N ARG A 88 -15.94 11.38 6.15
CA ARG A 88 -15.81 12.29 4.99
C ARG A 88 -15.30 13.67 5.41
N ALA A 89 -15.92 14.25 6.43
CA ALA A 89 -15.50 15.55 6.94
C ALA A 89 -14.06 15.53 7.49
N LEU A 90 -13.64 14.42 8.10
CA LEU A 90 -12.27 14.25 8.58
C LEU A 90 -11.27 14.09 7.42
N GLU A 91 -11.61 13.34 6.39
CA GLU A 91 -10.81 13.17 5.18
C GLU A 91 -10.60 14.50 4.44
N GLU A 92 -11.65 15.32 4.30
CA GLU A 92 -11.55 16.66 3.72
C GLU A 92 -10.64 17.57 4.54
N ARG A 93 -10.83 17.63 5.86
CA ARG A 93 -9.98 18.44 6.76
C ARG A 93 -8.53 17.97 6.75
N PHE A 94 -8.30 16.66 6.67
CA PHE A 94 -6.96 16.11 6.54
C PHE A 94 -6.31 16.51 5.21
N ALA A 95 -7.05 16.47 4.10
CA ALA A 95 -6.55 16.91 2.79
C ALA A 95 -6.20 18.42 2.78
N GLU A 96 -7.05 19.26 3.39
CA GLU A 96 -6.78 20.69 3.55
C GLU A 96 -5.53 20.94 4.42
N GLU A 97 -5.38 20.21 5.53
CA GLU A 97 -4.23 20.31 6.42
C GLU A 97 -2.93 19.90 5.71
N GLN A 98 -2.94 18.81 4.94
CA GLN A 98 -1.79 18.41 4.13
C GLN A 98 -1.43 19.46 3.06
N ALA A 99 -2.42 20.08 2.42
CA ALA A 99 -2.18 21.16 1.46
C ALA A 99 -1.55 22.40 2.14
N LEU A 100 -2.04 22.78 3.32
CA LEU A 100 -1.48 23.86 4.12
C LEU A 100 -0.06 23.52 4.62
N ARG A 101 0.18 22.30 5.07
CA ARG A 101 1.51 21.82 5.47
C ARG A 101 2.50 21.99 4.33
N ARG A 102 2.16 21.53 3.12
CA ARG A 102 3.02 21.67 1.93
C ARG A 102 3.28 23.14 1.62
N LYS A 103 2.26 23.99 1.69
CA LYS A 103 2.39 25.45 1.50
C LYS A 103 3.34 26.08 2.51
N TYR A 104 3.15 25.83 3.81
CA TYR A 104 3.98 26.43 4.86
C TYR A 104 5.40 25.87 4.86
N HIS A 105 5.58 24.58 4.56
CA HIS A 105 6.89 23.97 4.37
C HIS A 105 7.70 24.71 3.31
N ASN A 106 7.11 24.94 2.15
CA ASN A 106 7.78 25.67 1.06
C ASN A 106 8.07 27.12 1.43
N GLN A 107 7.15 27.81 2.09
CA GLN A 107 7.40 29.17 2.59
C GLN A 107 8.59 29.20 3.56
N ILE A 108 8.71 28.22 4.45
CA ILE A 108 9.87 28.10 5.35
C ILE A 108 11.16 27.86 4.55
N GLN A 109 11.14 26.98 3.54
CA GLN A 109 12.31 26.75 2.70
C GLN A 109 12.71 27.99 1.89
N ASP A 110 11.74 28.73 1.34
CA ASP A 110 11.99 29.97 0.61
C ASP A 110 12.60 31.05 1.53
N MET A 111 12.09 31.17 2.76
CA MET A 111 12.66 32.08 3.77
C MET A 111 14.08 31.70 4.19
N LYS A 112 14.42 30.40 4.21
CA LYS A 112 15.79 29.92 4.44
C LYS A 112 16.73 30.18 3.24
N GLY A 113 16.19 30.58 2.09
CA GLY A 113 16.95 30.80 0.87
C GLY A 113 16.94 29.60 -0.07
N ALA A 114 16.71 29.87 -1.36
CA ALA A 114 16.71 28.86 -2.42
C ALA A 114 18.09 28.21 -2.62
N ILE A 115 19.17 28.96 -2.35
CA ILE A 115 20.55 28.47 -2.38
C ILE A 115 21.12 28.63 -0.98
N ARG A 116 21.62 27.53 -0.42
CA ARG A 116 22.27 27.48 0.88
C ARG A 116 23.67 26.89 0.74
N VAL A 117 24.62 27.48 1.43
CA VAL A 117 26.04 27.11 1.43
C VAL A 117 26.45 26.74 2.84
N PHE A 118 26.78 25.47 3.05
CA PHE A 118 27.26 24.96 4.32
C PHE A 118 28.78 24.77 4.27
N CYS A 119 29.46 25.13 5.36
CA CYS A 119 30.87 24.83 5.56
C CYS A 119 31.01 23.64 6.50
N ARG A 120 31.79 22.63 6.11
CA ARG A 120 32.07 21.46 6.95
C ARG A 120 33.56 21.21 7.04
N PHE A 121 34.08 21.11 8.27
CA PHE A 121 35.44 20.70 8.53
C PHE A 121 35.51 19.18 8.68
N ARG A 122 36.53 18.55 8.11
CA ARG A 122 36.86 17.16 8.45
C ARG A 122 37.89 17.12 9.58
N PRO A 123 37.91 16.05 10.39
CA PRO A 123 39.03 15.78 11.28
C PRO A 123 40.35 15.68 10.51
N LEU A 124 41.45 16.02 11.19
CA LEU A 124 42.80 15.75 10.70
C LEU A 124 43.00 14.23 10.57
N GLY A 125 43.62 13.80 9.47
CA GLY A 125 44.01 12.42 9.26
C GLY A 125 45.27 12.09 10.05
N GLN A 126 45.51 10.80 10.29
CA GLN A 126 46.65 10.35 11.11
C GLN A 126 47.99 10.93 10.64
N ARG A 127 48.23 10.96 9.31
CA ARG A 127 49.47 11.52 8.74
C ARG A 127 49.65 13.02 8.98
N GLU A 128 48.56 13.77 9.13
CA GLU A 128 48.59 15.22 9.41
C GLU A 128 48.91 15.43 10.90
N ILE A 129 48.29 14.62 11.77
CA ILE A 129 48.56 14.60 13.21
C ILE A 129 50.03 14.22 13.48
N ASP A 130 50.54 13.17 12.84
CA ASP A 130 51.91 12.70 13.00
C ASP A 130 52.95 13.75 12.56
N LYS A 131 52.57 14.66 11.66
CA LYS A 131 53.40 15.79 11.22
C LYS A 131 53.30 17.03 12.12
N GLY A 132 52.37 17.03 13.07
CA GLY A 132 52.09 18.19 13.92
C GLY A 132 51.27 19.29 13.21
N ASP A 133 50.53 18.95 12.15
CA ASP A 133 49.64 19.90 11.49
C ASP A 133 48.52 20.34 12.45
N THR A 134 48.11 21.61 12.35
CA THR A 134 47.02 22.18 13.16
C THR A 134 45.93 22.74 12.26
N CYS A 135 44.69 22.78 12.76
CA CYS A 135 43.57 23.32 12.00
C CYS A 135 43.72 24.85 11.85
N ALA A 136 43.80 25.32 10.61
CA ALA A 136 43.84 26.75 10.30
C ALA A 136 42.46 27.43 10.38
N LEU A 137 41.40 26.64 10.50
CA LEU A 137 40.01 27.08 10.54
C LEU A 137 39.48 27.06 11.97
N ARG A 138 38.76 28.11 12.34
CA ARG A 138 38.04 28.23 13.62
C ARG A 138 36.59 28.59 13.34
N LYS A 139 35.66 27.90 14.00
CA LYS A 139 34.25 28.34 14.03
C LYS A 139 34.14 29.53 14.98
N ALA A 140 33.77 30.70 14.46
CA ALA A 140 33.55 31.89 15.28
C ALA A 140 32.15 31.89 15.90
N ASP A 141 31.15 31.49 15.11
CA ASP A 141 29.75 31.32 15.51
C ASP A 141 29.06 30.27 14.60
N ALA A 142 27.73 30.17 14.63
CA ALA A 142 26.98 29.20 13.84
C ALA A 142 27.10 29.39 12.31
N PHE A 143 27.44 30.60 11.85
CA PHE A 143 27.42 31.04 10.46
C PHE A 143 28.79 31.49 9.96
N THR A 144 29.74 31.74 10.86
CA THR A 144 31.02 32.37 10.52
C THR A 144 32.21 31.44 10.78
N VAL A 145 33.05 31.29 9.76
CA VAL A 145 34.36 30.63 9.82
C VAL A 145 35.46 31.66 9.75
N GLU A 146 36.47 31.52 10.58
CA GLU A 146 37.69 32.30 10.56
C GLU A 146 38.87 31.47 10.07
N LEU A 147 39.58 31.97 9.06
CA LEU A 147 40.84 31.40 8.58
C LEU A 147 42.01 32.18 9.16
N SER A 148 42.94 31.48 9.82
CA SER A 148 44.21 32.04 10.32
C SER A 148 45.39 31.41 9.57
N ARG A 149 46.13 32.21 8.80
CA ARG A 149 47.22 31.72 7.93
C ARG A 149 48.59 31.64 8.60
N THR A 150 48.81 32.36 9.69
CA THR A 150 50.11 32.45 10.39
C THR A 150 49.90 32.65 11.89
N ALA A 151 50.72 31.98 12.71
CA ALA A 151 50.89 32.39 14.10
C ALA A 151 51.81 33.63 14.18
N PRO A 152 51.47 34.69 14.95
CA PRO A 152 50.28 34.86 15.78
C PRO A 152 49.18 35.61 15.02
N GLN A 153 48.02 34.97 14.76
CA GLN A 153 46.67 35.51 14.45
C GLN A 153 46.53 36.93 13.84
N LYS A 154 47.48 37.41 13.03
CA LYS A 154 47.50 38.79 12.54
C LYS A 154 46.52 39.01 11.39
N ASP A 155 46.30 37.95 10.61
CA ASP A 155 45.45 37.95 9.42
C ASP A 155 44.32 36.92 9.55
N VAL A 156 43.38 37.20 10.45
CA VAL A 156 42.14 36.41 10.59
C VAL A 156 41.14 36.89 9.55
N LYS A 157 40.79 36.03 8.59
CA LYS A 157 39.80 36.33 7.56
C LYS A 157 38.47 35.61 7.85
N PRO A 158 37.37 36.35 8.10
CA PRO A 158 36.06 35.75 8.28
C PRO A 158 35.39 35.40 6.94
N PHE A 159 34.60 34.34 6.95
CA PHE A 159 33.76 33.87 5.85
C PHE A 159 32.40 33.47 6.41
N ALA A 160 31.33 33.98 5.82
CA ALA A 160 29.95 33.69 6.23
C ALA A 160 29.34 32.57 5.38
N PHE A 161 28.55 31.73 6.03
CA PHE A 161 27.86 30.55 5.50
C PHE A 161 26.48 30.43 6.15
N ASP A 162 25.59 29.65 5.55
CA ASP A 162 24.26 29.38 6.14
C ASP A 162 24.33 28.42 7.33
N ALA A 163 25.39 27.61 7.41
CA ALA A 163 25.73 26.79 8.57
C ALA A 163 27.21 26.38 8.55
N VAL A 164 27.79 26.25 9.75
CA VAL A 164 29.18 25.79 9.95
C VAL A 164 29.22 24.55 10.84
N PHE A 165 29.78 23.48 10.30
CA PHE A 165 29.97 22.18 10.95
C PHE A 165 31.45 21.93 11.22
N GLU A 166 31.78 21.60 12.47
CA GLU A 166 33.16 21.34 12.89
C GLU A 166 33.55 19.88 12.65
N ALA A 167 34.82 19.54 12.92
CA ALA A 167 35.31 18.18 12.77
C ALA A 167 34.58 17.16 13.67
N SER A 168 34.03 17.61 14.79
CA SER A 168 33.22 16.82 15.72
C SER A 168 31.78 16.61 15.25
N SER A 169 31.32 17.36 14.24
CA SER A 169 29.93 17.30 13.79
C SER A 169 29.58 15.97 13.15
N THR A 170 28.44 15.43 13.55
CA THR A 170 27.97 14.11 13.12
C THR A 170 27.27 14.17 11.75
N GLN A 171 27.12 13.01 11.11
CA GLN A 171 26.37 12.91 9.85
C GLN A 171 24.89 13.27 10.03
N GLU A 172 24.30 12.96 11.19
CA GLU A 172 22.91 13.29 11.49
C GLU A 172 22.71 14.80 11.66
N GLU A 173 23.65 15.49 12.34
CA GLU A 173 23.60 16.95 12.48
C GLU A 173 23.64 17.65 11.11
N ILE A 174 24.44 17.14 10.18
CA ILE A 174 24.52 17.66 8.80
C ILE A 174 23.24 17.32 8.03
N PHE A 175 22.70 16.11 8.24
CA PHE A 175 21.49 15.68 7.57
C PHE A 175 20.23 16.40 8.06
N ALA A 176 20.22 16.94 9.29
CA ALA A 176 19.06 17.62 9.87
C ALA A 176 18.49 18.72 8.95
N ASP A 177 19.34 19.53 8.31
CA ASP A 177 18.89 20.54 7.36
C ASP A 177 18.55 19.96 5.97
N CYS A 178 19.21 18.87 5.58
CA CYS A 178 18.92 18.15 4.34
C CYS A 178 17.59 17.39 4.40
N ARG A 179 17.12 17.02 5.60
CA ARG A 179 15.86 16.30 5.84
C ARG A 179 14.65 17.10 5.33
N GLU A 180 14.69 18.42 5.48
CA GLU A 180 13.63 19.30 4.98
C GLU A 180 13.66 19.44 3.46
N LEU A 181 14.86 19.38 2.85
CA LEU A 181 15.01 19.32 1.40
C LEU A 181 14.44 18.03 0.81
N VAL A 182 14.64 16.89 1.48
CA VAL A 182 13.97 15.64 1.10
C VAL A 182 12.44 15.79 1.13
N GLN A 183 11.89 16.67 1.98
CA GLN A 183 10.43 16.88 2.06
C GLN A 183 9.96 17.65 0.84
N SER A 184 10.68 18.70 0.47
CA SER A 184 10.44 19.44 -0.76
C SER A 184 10.50 18.51 -1.99
N ALA A 185 11.43 17.56 -2.04
CA ALA A 185 11.49 16.58 -3.12
C ALA A 185 10.26 15.67 -3.19
N VAL A 186 9.81 15.13 -2.05
CA VAL A 186 8.57 14.33 -1.96
C VAL A 186 7.33 15.18 -2.31
N ASP A 187 7.37 16.46 -1.97
CA ASP A 187 6.36 17.46 -2.32
C ASP A 187 6.52 17.98 -3.75
N GLY A 188 7.27 17.30 -4.63
CA GLY A 188 7.32 17.59 -6.06
C GLY A 188 8.19 18.78 -6.48
N TYR A 189 9.13 19.20 -5.65
CA TYR A 189 10.13 20.22 -5.98
C TYR A 189 11.46 19.60 -6.37
N ASN A 190 12.18 20.24 -7.30
CA ASN A 190 13.53 19.84 -7.65
C ASN A 190 14.51 20.30 -6.56
N VAL A 191 15.32 19.37 -6.08
CA VAL A 191 16.32 19.61 -5.04
C VAL A 191 17.67 19.14 -5.53
N THR A 192 18.71 19.92 -5.28
CA THR A 192 20.09 19.56 -5.62
C THR A 192 20.99 19.78 -4.41
N ILE A 193 21.71 18.73 -4.03
CA ILE A 193 22.74 18.78 -2.99
C ILE A 193 24.05 18.37 -3.65
N PHE A 194 25.06 19.24 -3.60
CA PHE A 194 26.39 18.96 -4.11
C PHE A 194 27.43 19.22 -3.04
N ALA A 195 28.49 18.42 -3.04
CA ALA A 195 29.63 18.60 -2.16
C ALA A 195 30.80 19.19 -2.95
N TYR A 196 31.34 20.32 -2.49
CA TYR A 196 32.46 21.00 -3.13
C TYR A 196 33.69 21.03 -2.21
N GLY A 197 34.88 20.99 -2.81
CA GLY A 197 36.16 21.06 -2.10
C GLY A 197 37.27 20.28 -2.80
N GLN A 198 38.51 20.48 -2.36
CA GLN A 198 39.67 19.77 -2.91
C GLN A 198 39.63 18.25 -2.65
N THR A 199 40.50 17.50 -3.31
CA THR A 199 40.70 16.07 -3.02
C THR A 199 41.11 15.89 -1.56
N GLY A 200 40.49 14.91 -0.89
CA GLY A 200 40.70 14.67 0.53
C GLY A 200 39.94 15.61 1.47
N ALA A 201 39.13 16.57 0.99
CA ALA A 201 38.36 17.46 1.86
C ALA A 201 37.17 16.81 2.59
N GLY A 202 36.80 15.57 2.24
CA GLY A 202 35.66 14.86 2.85
C GLY A 202 34.35 14.88 2.04
N LYS A 203 34.40 15.21 0.74
CA LYS A 203 33.22 15.20 -0.16
C LYS A 203 32.50 13.84 -0.16
N SER A 204 33.20 12.76 -0.48
CA SER A 204 32.63 11.41 -0.53
C SER A 204 32.16 10.92 0.85
N TYR A 205 32.86 11.29 1.92
CA TYR A 205 32.43 10.98 3.29
C TYR A 205 31.13 11.70 3.66
N SER A 206 30.95 12.95 3.22
CA SER A 206 29.70 13.70 3.44
C SER A 206 28.54 13.11 2.64
N MET A 207 28.76 12.82 1.36
CA MET A 207 27.69 12.34 0.46
C MET A 207 27.33 10.87 0.70
N VAL A 208 28.31 9.98 0.78
CA VAL A 208 28.09 8.53 0.85
C VAL A 208 28.31 7.99 2.26
N GLY A 209 29.31 8.52 2.97
CA GLY A 209 29.69 8.03 4.29
C GLY A 209 30.67 6.85 4.24
N TYR A 210 30.92 6.24 5.39
CA TYR A 210 31.80 5.07 5.51
C TYR A 210 31.37 4.16 6.67
N GLY A 211 31.26 2.86 6.39
CA GLY A 211 30.85 1.86 7.38
C GLY A 211 29.49 2.21 8.01
N ASN A 212 29.46 2.32 9.34
CA ASN A 212 28.25 2.66 10.08
C ASN A 212 27.86 4.15 9.98
N ASN A 213 28.79 5.02 9.57
CA ASN A 213 28.54 6.45 9.42
C ASN A 213 28.00 6.74 8.02
N LYS A 214 26.69 6.53 7.82
CA LYS A 214 25.99 6.78 6.55
C LYS A 214 26.06 8.26 6.16
N GLY A 215 26.17 8.53 4.87
CA GLY A 215 26.18 9.89 4.28
C GLY A 215 24.79 10.43 3.95
N ILE A 216 24.78 11.62 3.38
CA ILE A 216 23.56 12.30 2.93
C ILE A 216 22.75 11.42 1.97
N VAL A 217 23.38 10.77 1.00
CA VAL A 217 22.71 9.94 -0.01
C VAL A 217 21.97 8.74 0.61
N PRO A 218 22.62 7.81 1.35
CA PRO A 218 21.90 6.68 1.93
C PRO A 218 20.83 7.10 2.94
N ILE A 219 21.08 8.13 3.77
CA ILE A 219 20.07 8.62 4.72
C ILE A 219 18.89 9.27 3.96
N SER A 220 19.14 10.00 2.88
CA SER A 220 18.07 10.55 2.03
C SER A 220 17.20 9.45 1.43
N CYS A 221 17.79 8.38 0.91
CA CYS A 221 17.05 7.24 0.38
C CYS A 221 16.14 6.63 1.45
N GLU A 222 16.67 6.37 2.64
CA GLU A 222 15.89 5.83 3.77
C GLU A 222 14.73 6.76 4.16
N GLU A 223 14.98 8.07 4.21
CA GLU A 223 13.96 9.07 4.54
C GLU A 223 12.86 9.17 3.48
N ILE A 224 13.21 9.07 2.18
CA ILE A 224 12.23 9.03 1.08
C ILE A 224 11.29 7.83 1.27
N PHE A 225 11.85 6.62 1.42
CA PHE A 225 11.05 5.40 1.59
C PHE A 225 10.20 5.45 2.86
N LYS A 226 10.74 5.99 3.95
CA LYS A 226 10.00 6.18 5.21
C LYS A 226 8.78 7.07 5.02
N ARG A 227 8.91 8.19 4.29
CA ARG A 227 7.81 9.13 4.04
C ARG A 227 6.78 8.59 3.08
N VAL A 228 7.22 7.93 2.02
CA VAL A 228 6.33 7.25 1.08
C VAL A 228 5.51 6.18 1.79
N SER A 229 6.15 5.37 2.64
CA SER A 229 5.47 4.30 3.40
C SER A 229 4.53 4.83 4.49
N ALA A 230 4.84 6.00 5.07
CA ALA A 230 3.99 6.64 6.08
C ALA A 230 2.78 7.38 5.48
N ASN A 231 2.71 7.51 4.15
CA ASN A 231 1.61 8.19 3.49
C ASN A 231 0.39 7.27 3.36
N ASN A 232 -0.69 7.62 4.06
CA ASN A 232 -1.94 6.84 4.07
C ASN A 232 -3.00 7.40 3.12
N ASN A 233 -2.66 8.32 2.22
CA ASN A 233 -3.62 8.89 1.29
C ASN A 233 -3.94 7.86 0.18
N PRO A 234 -5.18 7.33 0.11
CA PRO A 234 -5.54 6.29 -0.87
C PRO A 234 -5.49 6.80 -2.32
N ASN A 235 -5.52 8.12 -2.52
CA ASN A 235 -5.48 8.74 -3.84
C ASN A 235 -4.06 9.05 -4.34
N LEU A 236 -3.03 8.77 -3.54
CA LEU A 236 -1.64 9.06 -3.90
C LEU A 236 -0.88 7.77 -4.17
N ARG A 237 -0.18 7.74 -5.30
CA ARG A 237 0.74 6.65 -5.67
C ARG A 237 2.12 7.24 -5.92
N PHE A 238 3.13 6.55 -5.43
CA PHE A 238 4.53 6.95 -5.60
C PHE A 238 5.24 5.97 -6.53
N GLU A 239 6.01 6.52 -7.45
CA GLU A 239 7.00 5.79 -8.24
C GLU A 239 8.36 6.43 -7.92
N ILE A 240 9.32 5.63 -7.49
CA ILE A 240 10.68 6.07 -7.20
C ILE A 240 11.57 5.46 -8.25
N THR A 241 12.42 6.26 -8.88
CA THR A 241 13.42 5.77 -9.83
C THR A 241 14.78 6.37 -9.52
N CYS A 242 15.84 5.59 -9.66
CA CYS A 242 17.22 6.00 -9.43
C CYS A 242 18.05 5.86 -10.71
N SER A 243 18.93 6.84 -10.93
CA SER A 243 19.96 6.82 -11.97
C SER A 243 21.28 7.28 -11.35
N MET A 244 22.40 6.67 -11.72
CA MET A 244 23.73 7.04 -11.21
C MET A 244 24.66 7.34 -12.38
N ILE A 245 25.14 8.58 -12.46
CA ILE A 245 25.86 9.11 -13.62
C ILE A 245 27.18 9.71 -13.18
N GLU A 246 28.22 9.49 -13.98
CA GLU A 246 29.53 10.14 -13.88
C GLU A 246 29.74 11.08 -15.06
N ILE A 247 30.31 12.26 -14.78
CA ILE A 247 30.78 13.18 -15.81
C ILE A 247 32.29 13.29 -15.64
N TYR A 248 33.04 12.81 -16.63
CA TYR A 248 34.50 12.86 -16.64
C TYR A 248 34.99 13.35 -17.98
N ASN A 249 35.76 14.45 -17.97
CA ASN A 249 36.29 15.09 -19.18
C ASN A 249 35.19 15.34 -20.23
N GLU A 250 34.11 16.02 -19.81
CA GLU A 250 32.91 16.31 -20.63
C GLU A 250 32.20 15.07 -21.22
N THR A 251 32.53 13.86 -20.75
CA THR A 251 31.89 12.61 -21.19
C THR A 251 30.97 12.09 -20.08
N VAL A 252 29.73 11.81 -20.42
CA VAL A 252 28.71 11.29 -19.50
C VAL A 252 28.70 9.77 -19.53
N GLN A 253 28.78 9.11 -18.38
CA GLN A 253 28.79 7.65 -18.25
C GLN A 253 27.77 7.17 -17.22
N ASP A 254 27.08 6.07 -17.52
CA ASP A 254 26.15 5.44 -16.57
C ASP A 254 26.89 4.46 -15.66
N LEU A 255 26.85 4.73 -14.35
CA LEU A 255 27.51 3.91 -13.33
C LEU A 255 26.74 2.64 -12.99
N LEU A 256 25.48 2.51 -13.41
CA LEU A 256 24.65 1.30 -13.28
C LEU A 256 24.86 0.33 -14.45
N ILE A 257 25.67 0.70 -15.44
CA ILE A 257 26.14 -0.17 -16.53
C ILE A 257 27.55 -0.66 -16.18
N LEU A 258 27.80 -1.96 -16.41
CA LEU A 258 29.11 -2.55 -16.19
C LEU A 258 30.17 -1.84 -17.05
N PRO A 259 31.39 -1.60 -16.55
CA PRO A 259 32.41 -0.86 -17.28
C PRO A 259 32.68 -1.36 -18.72
N GLN A 260 32.52 -2.66 -18.98
CA GLN A 260 32.73 -3.27 -20.30
C GLN A 260 31.62 -2.95 -21.31
N GLU A 261 30.42 -2.59 -20.83
CA GLU A 261 29.23 -2.33 -21.64
C GLU A 261 28.98 -0.82 -21.84
N ARG A 262 29.81 0.03 -21.23
CA ARG A 262 29.65 1.49 -21.30
C ARG A 262 30.05 2.03 -22.68
N PRO A 263 29.23 2.90 -23.31
CA PRO A 263 29.58 3.52 -24.58
C PRO A 263 30.86 4.37 -24.47
N THR A 264 31.82 4.17 -25.38
CA THR A 264 33.07 4.95 -25.36
C THR A 264 32.84 6.45 -25.60
N ALA A 265 31.84 6.80 -26.42
CA ALA A 265 31.48 8.19 -26.71
C ALA A 265 30.71 8.87 -25.56
N GLY A 266 30.28 8.12 -24.54
CA GLY A 266 29.39 8.60 -23.49
C GLY A 266 27.94 8.76 -23.94
N LEU A 267 27.09 9.15 -22.99
CA LEU A 267 25.67 9.41 -23.19
C LEU A 267 25.42 10.87 -23.55
N SER A 268 24.35 11.13 -24.31
CA SER A 268 23.97 12.49 -24.73
C SER A 268 22.97 13.13 -23.77
N ILE A 269 23.06 14.45 -23.59
CA ILE A 269 22.16 15.25 -22.76
C ILE A 269 21.14 15.95 -23.66
N HIS A 270 19.86 15.84 -23.33
CA HIS A 270 18.75 16.42 -24.08
C HIS A 270 17.83 17.22 -23.15
N GLU A 271 17.00 18.09 -23.73
CA GLU A 271 16.01 18.89 -23.01
C GLU A 271 14.60 18.62 -23.56
N SER A 272 13.65 18.42 -22.65
CA SER A 272 12.23 18.21 -22.97
C SER A 272 11.36 19.14 -22.14
N LYS A 273 10.27 19.65 -22.73
CA LYS A 273 9.30 20.51 -22.02
C LYS A 273 8.64 19.82 -20.82
N MET A 274 8.54 18.49 -20.84
CA MET A 274 7.89 17.72 -19.76
C MET A 274 8.88 17.22 -18.72
N LEU A 275 10.06 16.76 -19.13
CA LEU A 275 11.04 16.11 -18.25
C LEU A 275 12.16 17.05 -17.79
N GLY A 276 12.26 18.25 -18.37
CA GLY A 276 13.44 19.09 -18.22
C GLY A 276 14.66 18.49 -18.92
N VAL A 277 15.83 18.68 -18.33
CA VAL A 277 17.11 18.14 -18.82
C VAL A 277 17.22 16.65 -18.42
N TYR A 278 17.54 15.79 -19.38
CA TYR A 278 17.69 14.35 -19.16
C TYR A 278 18.85 13.77 -19.97
N VAL A 279 19.36 12.60 -19.54
CA VAL A 279 20.42 11.86 -20.24
C VAL A 279 19.79 10.74 -21.05
N GLU A 280 19.93 10.78 -22.37
CA GLU A 280 19.40 9.74 -23.25
C GLU A 280 20.18 8.43 -23.06
N GLY A 281 19.46 7.32 -22.92
CA GLY A 281 20.05 5.99 -22.71
C GLY A 281 20.49 5.70 -21.28
N SER A 282 20.35 6.63 -20.32
CA SER A 282 20.64 6.35 -18.91
C SER A 282 19.64 5.35 -18.32
N ARG A 283 20.13 4.35 -17.59
CA ARG A 283 19.34 3.37 -16.87
C ARG A 283 18.59 4.04 -15.72
N LYS A 284 17.28 3.79 -15.67
CA LYS A 284 16.40 4.15 -14.55
C LYS A 284 16.00 2.87 -13.84
N THR A 285 16.47 2.70 -12.61
CA THR A 285 16.13 1.54 -11.78
C THR A 285 14.97 1.92 -10.87
N PRO A 286 13.83 1.19 -10.92
CA PRO A 286 12.72 1.39 -9.98
C PRO A 286 13.06 0.93 -8.56
#